data_AF-A0A8C1AFY0-F1
#
_entry.id   AF-A0A8C1AFY0-F1
#
_cell.length_a   1.000
_cell.length_b   1.000
_cell.length_c   1.000
_cell.angle_alpha   90.00
_cell.angle_beta   90.00
_cell.angle_gamma   90.00
#
_symmetry.space_group_name_H-M   'P 1'
#
loop_
_entity.id
_entity.type
_entity.pdbx_description
1 polymer ?
#
loop_
_entity_poly.entity_id
_entity_poly.type
_entity_poly.pdbx_seq_one_letter_code
_entity_poly.pdbx_strand_id
1 'polypeptide(L)'
;MPPYEKSMEITPFKQRKCLATRKDEVCTIRSKFPNKLPVIVERYPREKKLPLLDKTKFLVPHELTLGQFLSLLRSKIELEASQALYLLISGKKMSCLSASMGEVYSQFRDPDDHVLLLNEDSPCASHLKPHRPPTTLGLEDSPDLIF
;
A
#
# COMPACT_ATOMS: atom_id res chain seq x y z
N MET A 1 17.17 -31.36 4.95
CA MET A 1 16.97 -30.03 5.56
C MET A 1 16.07 -29.26 4.62
N PRO A 2 14.92 -28.71 5.06
CA PRO A 2 14.18 -27.78 4.22
C PRO A 2 15.06 -26.53 3.99
N PRO A 3 14.96 -25.86 2.83
CA PRO A 3 15.68 -24.62 2.63
C PRO A 3 15.18 -23.61 3.66
N TYR A 4 16.12 -22.96 4.35
CA TYR A 4 15.83 -21.79 5.18
C TYR A 4 15.32 -20.70 4.25
N GLU A 5 14.00 -20.70 4.04
CA GLU A 5 13.29 -19.64 3.37
C GLU A 5 13.52 -18.40 4.21
N LYS A 6 14.49 -17.59 3.77
CA LYS A 6 14.89 -16.35 4.42
C LYS A 6 13.69 -15.42 4.34
N SER A 7 12.80 -15.62 5.30
CA SER A 7 11.66 -14.77 5.57
C SER A 7 12.29 -13.47 6.01
N MET A 8 12.63 -12.60 5.06
CA MET A 8 12.97 -11.22 5.34
C MET A 8 11.73 -10.63 5.99
N GLU A 9 11.64 -10.76 7.32
CA GLU A 9 10.67 -10.06 8.12
C GLU A 9 10.81 -8.58 7.76
N ILE A 10 9.75 -8.04 7.17
CA ILE A 10 9.64 -6.62 6.87
C ILE A 10 9.49 -5.94 8.22
N THR A 11 10.61 -5.68 8.89
CA THR A 11 10.62 -4.83 10.07
C THR A 11 10.21 -3.44 9.60
N PRO A 12 9.12 -2.85 10.13
CA PRO A 12 8.64 -1.56 9.68
C PRO A 12 9.67 -0.48 10.00
N PHE A 13 9.75 0.56 9.17
CA PHE A 13 10.75 1.62 9.26
C PHE A 13 10.85 2.22 10.67
N LYS A 14 9.70 2.43 11.31
CA LYS A 14 9.63 2.98 12.67
C LYS A 14 10.27 2.10 13.74
N GLN A 15 10.38 0.78 13.51
CA GLN A 15 11.02 -0.16 14.44
C GLN A 15 12.52 -0.35 14.16
N ARG A 16 13.00 0.04 12.97
CA ARG A 16 14.43 -0.11 12.62
C ARG A 16 15.34 0.90 13.33
N LYS A 17 14.82 2.08 13.67
CA LYS A 17 15.58 3.18 14.30
C LYS A 17 14.71 3.93 15.30
N CYS A 18 15.33 4.40 16.38
CA CYS A 18 14.64 5.23 17.36
C CYS A 18 14.22 6.59 16.76
N LEU A 19 13.23 7.21 17.37
CA LEU A 19 12.63 8.48 16.91
C LEU A 19 13.66 9.59 16.73
N ALA A 20 14.59 9.75 17.67
CA ALA A 20 15.59 10.81 17.63
C ALA A 20 16.47 10.72 16.38
N THR A 21 16.95 9.53 16.04
CA THR A 21 17.77 9.32 14.84
C THR A 21 16.98 9.56 13.56
N ARG A 22 15.70 9.17 13.51
CA ARG A 22 14.84 9.38 12.34
C ARG A 22 14.57 10.87 12.10
N LYS A 23 14.30 11.64 13.17
CA LYS A 23 14.18 13.10 13.12
C LYS A 23 15.46 13.78 12.61
N ASP A 24 16.62 13.38 13.12
CA ASP A 24 17.91 13.94 12.72
C ASP A 24 18.21 13.68 11.22
N GLU A 25 17.99 12.44 10.75
CA GLU A 25 18.12 12.09 9.34
C GLU A 25 17.21 12.95 8.44
N VAL A 26 15.95 13.13 8.85
CA VAL A 26 14.98 13.92 8.10
C VAL A 26 15.34 15.41 8.11
N CYS A 27 15.79 15.95 9.25
CA CYS A 27 16.26 17.33 9.34
C CYS A 27 17.45 17.58 8.41
N THR A 28 18.44 16.67 8.46
CA THR A 28 19.64 16.74 7.62
C THR A 28 19.30 16.65 6.13
N ILE A 29 18.44 15.71 5.74
CA ILE A 29 18.11 15.50 4.33
C ILE A 29 17.28 16.65 3.76
N ARG A 30 16.35 17.20 4.55
CA ARG A 30 15.53 18.36 4.13
C ARG A 30 16.38 19.63 4.00
N SER A 31 17.39 19.80 4.86
CA SER A 31 18.35 20.91 4.75
C SER A 31 19.19 20.80 3.47
N LYS A 32 19.57 19.57 3.07
CA LYS A 32 20.32 19.32 1.82
C LYS A 32 19.46 19.41 0.56
N PHE A 33 18.19 19.01 0.63
CA PHE A 33 17.28 18.96 -0.50
C PHE A 33 15.94 19.64 -0.15
N PRO A 34 15.89 20.99 -0.10
CA PRO A 34 14.72 21.72 0.37
C PRO A 34 13.48 21.53 -0.53
N ASN A 35 13.69 21.26 -1.83
CA ASN A 35 12.63 21.03 -2.80
C ASN A 35 12.22 19.55 -2.93
N LYS A 36 12.69 18.67 -2.03
CA LYS A 36 12.36 17.25 -2.04
C LYS A 36 11.78 16.79 -0.71
N LEU A 37 10.86 15.85 -0.80
CA LEU A 37 10.12 15.28 0.31
C LEU A 37 10.69 13.88 0.63
N PRO A 38 11.02 13.60 1.90
CA PRO A 38 11.39 12.25 2.33
C PRO A 38 10.13 11.38 2.42
N VAL A 39 10.07 10.38 1.55
CA VAL A 39 8.94 9.45 1.43
C VAL A 39 9.45 8.03 1.67
N ILE A 40 8.72 7.28 2.49
CA ILE A 40 9.07 5.91 2.85
C ILE A 40 7.97 4.99 2.36
N VAL A 41 8.34 4.06 1.49
CA VAL A 41 7.43 3.08 0.88
C VAL A 41 7.75 1.72 1.47
N GLU A 42 6.76 1.08 2.05
CA GLU A 42 6.86 -0.26 2.61
C GLU A 42 5.80 -1.17 1.99
N ARG A 43 6.10 -2.47 1.88
CA ARG A 43 5.07 -3.43 1.48
C ARG A 43 4.08 -3.59 2.63
N TYR A 44 2.79 -3.62 2.33
CA TYR A 44 1.78 -3.84 3.36
C TYR A 44 2.04 -5.19 4.07
N PRO A 45 2.00 -5.27 5.42
CA PRO A 45 2.39 -6.49 6.14
C PRO A 45 1.56 -7.74 5.79
N ARG A 46 0.31 -7.54 5.37
CA ARG A 46 -0.58 -8.63 4.95
C ARG A 46 -0.43 -9.01 3.48
N GLU A 47 0.32 -8.22 2.71
CA GLU A 47 0.60 -8.49 1.32
C GLU A 47 1.73 -9.53 1.19
N LYS A 48 1.44 -10.62 0.48
CA LYS A 48 2.38 -11.75 0.28
C LYS A 48 2.72 -12.00 -1.17
N LYS A 49 1.94 -11.46 -2.11
CA LYS A 49 2.08 -11.68 -3.54
C LYS A 49 2.94 -10.62 -4.21
N LEU A 50 2.99 -9.41 -3.66
CA LEU A 50 3.86 -8.37 -4.20
C LEU A 50 5.34 -8.63 -3.86
N PRO A 51 6.25 -8.45 -4.84
CA PRO A 51 7.68 -8.46 -4.58
C PRO A 51 8.06 -7.33 -3.61
N LEU A 52 9.23 -7.46 -2.99
CA LEU A 52 9.81 -6.39 -2.17
C LEU A 52 10.45 -5.34 -3.07
N LEU A 53 10.35 -4.07 -2.68
CA LEU A 53 11.09 -2.99 -3.33
C LEU A 53 12.56 -3.05 -2.90
N ASP A 54 13.48 -2.87 -3.85
CA ASP A 54 14.91 -2.74 -3.55
C ASP A 54 15.22 -1.54 -2.65
N LYS A 55 14.44 -0.46 -2.80
CA LYS A 55 14.60 0.79 -2.07
C LYS A 55 13.28 1.19 -1.46
N THR A 56 13.28 1.46 -0.15
CA THR A 56 12.10 1.91 0.59
C THR A 56 12.13 3.40 0.90
N LYS A 57 13.26 4.09 0.73
CA LYS A 57 13.41 5.53 0.98
C LYS A 57 13.53 6.29 -0.34
N PHE A 58 12.67 7.27 -0.54
CA PHE A 58 12.60 8.08 -1.76
C PHE A 58 12.67 9.57 -1.42
N LEU A 59 13.31 10.33 -2.30
CA LEU A 59 13.28 11.80 -2.28
C LEU A 59 12.47 12.28 -3.47
N VAL A 60 11.25 12.75 -3.18
CA VAL A 60 10.23 13.03 -4.19
C VAL A 60 10.03 14.54 -4.34
N PRO A 61 10.00 15.10 -5.57
CA PRO A 61 9.69 16.52 -5.77
C PRO A 61 8.28 16.87 -5.28
N HIS A 62 8.09 18.11 -4.83
CA HIS A 62 6.78 18.59 -4.36
C HIS A 62 5.68 18.51 -5.41
N GLU A 63 6.01 18.85 -6.65
CA GLU A 63 5.08 18.95 -7.79
C GLU A 63 4.72 17.59 -8.39
N LEU A 64 5.45 16.53 -8.03
CA LEU A 64 5.13 15.19 -8.50
C LEU A 64 3.76 14.80 -7.97
N THR A 65 2.88 14.25 -8.81
CA THR A 65 1.57 13.76 -8.35
C THR A 65 1.66 12.33 -7.84
N LEU A 66 0.68 11.92 -7.03
CA LEU A 66 0.58 10.53 -6.55
C LEU A 66 0.52 9.51 -7.69
N GLY A 67 -0.21 9.83 -8.78
CA GLY A 67 -0.30 8.97 -9.95
C GLY A 67 1.05 8.79 -10.64
N GLN A 68 1.81 9.87 -10.81
CA GLN A 68 3.16 9.80 -11.38
C GLN A 68 4.09 8.99 -10.46
N PHE A 69 4.01 9.20 -9.15
CA PHE A 69 4.76 8.42 -8.18
C PHE A 69 4.42 6.93 -8.23
N LEU A 70 3.14 6.58 -8.32
CA LEU A 70 2.67 5.20 -8.48
C LEU A 70 3.20 4.55 -9.76
N SER A 71 3.21 5.28 -10.88
CA SER A 71 3.80 4.79 -12.13
C SER A 71 5.31 4.54 -11.99
N LEU A 72 6.04 5.39 -11.26
CA LEU A 72 7.45 5.18 -10.96
C LEU A 72 7.64 3.94 -10.08
N LEU A 73 6.84 3.74 -9.05
CA LEU A 73 6.92 2.54 -8.20
C LEU A 73 6.61 1.27 -8.99
N ARG A 74 5.59 1.30 -9.85
CA ARG A 74 5.25 0.17 -10.74
C ARG A 74 6.43 -0.20 -11.65
N SER A 75 7.25 0.75 -12.08
CA SER A 75 8.46 0.47 -12.87
C SER A 75 9.62 -0.12 -12.07
N LYS A 76 9.58 -0.02 -10.74
CA LYS A 76 10.62 -0.52 -9.82
C LYS A 76 10.28 -1.87 -9.20
N ILE A 77 9.04 -2.35 -9.37
CA ILE A 77 8.56 -3.62 -8.85
C ILE A 77 8.28 -4.51 -10.06
N GLU A 78 8.78 -5.74 -10.04
CA GLU A 78 8.43 -6.74 -11.06
C GLU A 78 6.97 -7.17 -10.88
N LEU A 79 6.07 -6.47 -11.55
CA LEU A 79 4.65 -6.68 -11.45
C LEU A 79 4.08 -7.14 -12.79
N GLU A 80 3.26 -8.18 -12.77
CA GLU A 80 2.54 -8.64 -13.97
C GLU A 80 1.56 -7.56 -14.47
N ALA A 81 1.29 -7.55 -15.78
CA ALA A 81 0.33 -6.62 -16.37
C ALA A 81 -1.08 -6.73 -15.75
N SER A 82 -1.45 -7.94 -15.29
CA SER A 82 -2.73 -8.25 -14.64
C SER A 82 -2.83 -7.76 -13.19
N GLN A 83 -1.69 -7.46 -12.56
CA GLN A 83 -1.64 -7.04 -11.17
C GLN A 83 -1.73 -5.51 -11.07
N ALA A 84 -2.54 -5.06 -10.12
CA ALA A 84 -2.70 -3.65 -9.79
C ALA A 84 -1.93 -3.30 -8.51
N LEU A 85 -1.42 -2.08 -8.47
CA LEU A 85 -0.65 -1.53 -7.36
C LEU A 85 -1.46 -0.40 -6.73
N TYR A 86 -1.66 -0.45 -5.41
CA TYR A 86 -2.39 0.58 -4.67
C TYR A 86 -1.54 1.14 -3.54
N LEU A 87 -1.59 2.46 -3.39
CA LEU A 87 -0.93 3.21 -2.33
C LEU A 87 -1.89 3.45 -1.15
N LEU A 88 -1.46 3.08 0.04
CA LEU A 88 -2.10 3.45 1.30
C LEU A 88 -1.23 4.47 2.04
N ILE A 89 -1.80 5.63 2.32
CA ILE A 89 -1.10 6.72 3.00
C ILE A 89 -1.63 6.82 4.41
N SER A 90 -0.73 6.67 5.40
CA SER A 90 -1.12 6.61 6.81
C SER A 90 -2.26 5.60 7.10
N GLY A 91 -2.26 4.46 6.38
CA GLY A 91 -3.25 3.40 6.49
C GLY A 91 -4.57 3.61 5.72
N LYS A 92 -4.72 4.73 4.99
CA LYS A 92 -5.91 5.03 4.19
C LYS A 92 -5.62 4.83 2.70
N LYS A 93 -6.49 4.10 1.99
CA LYS A 93 -6.43 3.99 0.52
C LYS A 93 -6.68 5.36 -0.11
N MET A 94 -5.80 5.78 -1.00
CA MET A 94 -5.95 7.05 -1.71
C MET A 94 -6.64 6.83 -3.04
N SER A 95 -7.81 7.44 -3.20
CA SER A 95 -8.56 7.42 -4.46
C SER A 95 -8.15 8.57 -5.40
N CYS A 96 -7.51 9.61 -4.86
CA CYS A 96 -7.12 10.80 -5.62
C CYS A 96 -5.64 10.72 -6.04
N LEU A 97 -5.40 10.30 -7.29
CA LEU A 97 -4.04 10.22 -7.85
C LEU A 97 -3.54 11.55 -8.43
N SER A 98 -4.42 12.56 -8.57
CA SER A 98 -4.05 13.89 -9.07
C SER A 98 -3.42 14.80 -8.01
N ALA A 99 -3.55 14.47 -6.73
CA ALA A 99 -2.96 15.27 -5.66
C ALA A 99 -1.43 15.30 -5.76
N SER A 100 -0.85 16.47 -5.49
CA SER A 100 0.60 16.64 -5.45
C SER A 100 1.18 15.99 -4.20
N MET A 101 2.43 15.51 -4.30
CA MET A 101 3.15 14.95 -3.16
C MET A 101 3.35 15.99 -2.06
N GLY A 102 3.48 17.27 -2.41
CA GLY A 102 3.49 18.39 -1.46
C GLY A 102 2.22 18.47 -0.61
N GLU A 103 1.05 18.45 -1.24
CA GLU A 103 -0.24 18.48 -0.53
C GLU A 103 -0.43 17.26 0.37
N VAL A 104 -0.12 16.08 -0.17
CA VAL A 104 -0.24 14.80 0.54
C VAL A 104 0.71 14.78 1.74
N TYR A 105 1.95 15.21 1.55
CA TYR A 105 2.92 15.29 2.64
C TYR A 105 2.49 16.27 3.72
N SER A 106 1.93 17.43 3.36
CA SER A 106 1.43 18.39 4.37
C SER A 106 0.31 17.82 5.22
N GLN A 107 -0.55 16.96 4.65
CA GLN A 107 -1.72 16.41 5.33
C GLN A 107 -1.45 15.09 6.08
N PHE A 108 -0.58 14.24 5.54
CA PHE A 108 -0.43 12.86 6.01
C PHE A 108 0.99 12.50 6.47
N ARG A 109 1.93 13.46 6.49
CA ARG A 109 3.23 13.22 7.11
C ARG A 109 3.04 12.85 8.58
N ASP A 110 3.93 12.00 9.05
CA ASP A 110 4.02 11.70 10.46
C ASP A 110 4.35 12.96 11.27
N PRO A 111 3.60 13.26 12.35
CA PRO A 111 3.84 14.45 13.16
C PRO A 111 5.17 14.38 13.91
N ASP A 112 5.62 13.18 14.26
CA ASP A 112 6.87 12.99 14.98
C ASP A 112 8.06 13.08 14.04
N ASP A 113 8.11 12.28 12.97
CA ASP A 113 9.33 12.17 12.15
C ASP A 113 9.29 12.98 10.85
N HIS A 114 8.17 13.63 10.52
CA HIS A 114 7.97 14.30 9.24
C HIS A 114 8.29 13.41 8.03
N VAL A 115 7.91 12.14 8.08
CA VAL A 115 8.04 11.22 6.94
C VAL A 115 6.66 10.87 6.40
N LEU A 116 6.54 10.70 5.09
CA LEU A 116 5.32 10.15 4.50
C LEU A 116 5.45 8.63 4.37
N LEU A 117 4.57 7.88 5.03
CA LEU A 117 4.54 6.42 4.96
C LEU A 117 3.49 5.96 3.95
N LEU A 118 3.95 5.23 2.94
CA LEU A 118 3.17 4.65 1.87
C LEU A 118 3.24 3.13 1.99
N ASN A 119 2.08 2.47 2.04
CA ASN A 119 2.00 1.02 2.04
C ASN A 119 1.46 0.53 0.71
N GLU A 120 2.15 -0.41 0.09
CA GLU A 120 1.70 -1.05 -1.15
C GLU A 120 0.76 -2.22 -0.83
N ASP A 121 -0.49 -2.13 -1.28
CA ASP A 121 -1.51 -3.17 -1.21
C ASP A 121 -1.80 -3.68 -2.62
N SER A 122 -1.75 -4.99 -2.85
CA SER A 122 -2.41 -5.54 -4.03
C SER A 122 -3.90 -5.67 -3.71
N PRO A 123 -4.80 -5.61 -4.70
CA PRO A 123 -6.19 -5.93 -4.45
C PRO A 123 -6.25 -7.40 -4.05
N CYS A 124 -6.29 -7.66 -2.75
CA CYS A 124 -6.62 -8.98 -2.23
C CYS A 124 -7.99 -9.36 -2.83
N ALA A 125 -8.00 -10.39 -3.66
CA ALA A 125 -9.19 -10.96 -4.30
C ALA A 125 -10.12 -11.64 -3.27
N SER A 126 -10.39 -11.00 -2.13
CA SER A 126 -11.12 -11.59 -1.01
C SER A 126 -12.35 -10.79 -0.56
N HIS A 127 -12.88 -9.87 -1.37
CA HIS A 127 -14.19 -9.26 -1.09
C HIS A 127 -15.15 -9.06 -2.27
N LEU A 128 -14.92 -9.70 -3.42
CA LEU A 128 -15.99 -9.90 -4.39
C LEU A 128 -16.46 -11.36 -4.31
N LYS A 129 -17.20 -11.71 -3.25
CA LYS A 129 -18.17 -12.80 -3.38
C LYS A 129 -19.32 -12.23 -4.21
N PRO A 130 -19.54 -12.64 -5.47
CA PRO A 130 -20.83 -12.40 -6.08
C PRO A 130 -21.88 -13.07 -5.19
N HIS A 131 -22.82 -12.27 -4.70
CA HIS A 131 -23.99 -12.78 -4.01
C HIS A 131 -24.78 -13.63 -5.02
N ARG A 132 -24.51 -14.94 -5.04
CA ARG A 132 -25.30 -15.91 -5.80
C ARG A 132 -26.71 -15.87 -5.18
N PRO A 133 -27.79 -15.52 -5.92
CA PRO A 133 -29.13 -15.69 -5.39
C PRO A 133 -29.35 -17.19 -5.14
N PRO A 134 -29.98 -17.60 -4.02
CA PRO A 134 -30.26 -19.00 -3.78
C PRO A 134 -31.22 -19.52 -4.85
N THR A 135 -30.75 -20.51 -5.60
CA THR A 135 -31.59 -21.38 -6.42
C THR A 135 -32.37 -22.29 -5.46
N THR A 136 -33.65 -22.01 -5.23
CA THR A 136 -34.58 -22.98 -4.67
C THR A 136 -35.13 -23.80 -5.82
N LEU A 137 -34.58 -25.00 -6.00
CA LEU A 137 -35.18 -26.05 -6.83
C LEU A 137 -35.91 -27.02 -5.89
N GLY A 138 -37.22 -27.19 -6.13
CA GLY A 138 -37.99 -28.40 -5.90
C GLY A 138 -38.31 -28.81 -4.46
N LEU A 139 -39.59 -28.77 -4.10
CA LEU A 139 -40.27 -29.95 -3.55
C LEU A 139 -41.76 -29.84 -3.87
N GLU A 140 -42.08 -30.35 -5.04
CA GLU A 140 -43.36 -30.88 -5.47
C GLU A 140 -43.55 -32.23 -4.76
N ASP A 141 -44.53 -32.33 -3.85
CA ASP A 141 -45.36 -33.53 -3.66
C ASP A 141 -46.50 -33.28 -2.65
N SER A 142 -47.67 -33.82 -3.01
CA SER A 142 -48.83 -34.20 -2.16
C SER A 142 -49.87 -33.13 -1.73
N PRO A 143 -51.15 -33.53 -1.56
CA PRO A 143 -51.96 -34.45 -2.38
C PRO A 143 -53.40 -33.93 -2.65
N ASP A 144 -54.08 -34.63 -3.57
CA ASP A 144 -55.53 -34.80 -3.77
C ASP A 144 -56.51 -34.22 -2.71
N LEU A 145 -57.47 -33.35 -3.13
CA LEU A 145 -58.93 -33.56 -3.01
C LEU A 145 -59.76 -32.35 -3.48
N ILE A 146 -60.61 -32.58 -4.49
CA ILE A 146 -62.07 -32.34 -4.51
C ILE A 146 -62.60 -31.12 -3.73
N PHE A 147 -62.96 -30.04 -4.46
CA PHE A 147 -64.34 -29.62 -4.78
C PHE A 147 -64.31 -28.54 -5.86
#